data_AF-A0A9D5BD71-F1
#
_entry.id   AF-A0A9D5BD71-F1
#
_cell.length_a   1.000
_cell.length_b   1.000
_cell.length_c   1.000
_cell.angle_alpha   90.00
_cell.angle_beta   90.00
_cell.angle_gamma   90.00
#
_symmetry.space_group_name_H-M   'P 1'
#
loop_
_entity.id
_entity.type
_entity.pdbx_description
1 polymer ?
#
loop_
_entity_poly.entity_id
_entity_poly.type
_entity_poly.pdbx_seq_one_letter_code
_entity_poly.pdbx_strand_id
1 'polypeptide(L)'
;MDGEEEDEQVIAEEVEAMKSVYENDCTILNSIPPHFHLSLKPRTADVSSHQFVEIVLEVHATPQYPKEPPSVAIVDCKGLDQHRQKHLLNHIQTKANELSPGLMLVALCEEAVEKLSDMNHPDGDCPLCLFPLVTEEHQSETLPF
;
A
#
# COMPACT_ATOMS: atom_id res chain seq x y z
N MET A 1 -3.00 -0.19 34.51
CA MET A 1 -4.25 0.20 33.85
C MET A 1 -4.01 1.47 33.05
N ASP A 2 -3.31 2.48 33.61
CA ASP A 2 -2.98 3.72 32.89
C ASP A 2 -2.15 3.54 31.60
N GLY A 3 -1.19 2.59 31.59
CA GLY A 3 -0.31 2.41 30.42
C GLY A 3 -0.95 1.75 29.18
N GLU A 4 -2.04 0.99 29.34
CA GLU A 4 -2.74 0.39 28.18
C GLU A 4 -3.63 1.44 27.49
N GLU A 5 -4.27 2.32 28.27
CA GLU A 5 -5.09 3.42 27.74
C GLU A 5 -4.22 4.46 27.01
N GLU A 6 -3.00 4.72 27.50
CA GLU A 6 -2.02 5.58 26.82
C GLU A 6 -1.57 4.99 25.47
N ASP A 7 -1.28 3.68 25.42
CA ASP A 7 -0.89 2.98 24.18
C ASP A 7 -2.04 3.03 23.14
N GLU A 8 -3.27 2.78 23.57
CA GLU A 8 -4.47 2.87 22.72
C GLU A 8 -4.70 4.28 22.18
N GLN A 9 -4.46 5.31 23.00
CA GLN A 9 -4.58 6.70 22.57
C GLN A 9 -3.55 7.05 21.49
N VAL A 10 -2.30 6.62 21.65
CA VAL A 10 -1.22 6.83 20.66
C VAL A 10 -1.56 6.15 19.32
N ILE A 11 -2.12 4.93 19.35
CA ILE A 11 -2.56 4.22 18.15
C ILE A 11 -3.73 4.96 17.48
N ALA A 12 -4.69 5.48 18.26
CA ALA A 12 -5.80 6.25 17.72
C ALA A 12 -5.34 7.54 17.02
N GLU A 13 -4.36 8.24 17.59
CA GLU A 13 -3.75 9.44 16.98
C GLU A 13 -3.06 9.11 15.65
N GLU A 14 -2.40 7.96 15.54
CA GLU A 14 -1.82 7.50 14.28
C GLU A 14 -2.89 7.20 13.22
N VAL A 15 -3.99 6.53 13.61
CA VAL A 15 -5.10 6.24 12.69
C VAL A 15 -5.72 7.53 12.15
N GLU A 16 -5.93 8.54 13.00
CA GLU A 16 -6.44 9.84 12.57
C GLU A 16 -5.45 10.60 11.68
N ALA A 17 -4.15 10.52 11.96
CA ALA A 17 -3.12 11.09 11.09
C ALA A 17 -3.14 10.44 9.70
N MET A 18 -3.19 9.11 9.63
CA MET A 18 -3.27 8.35 8.37
C MET A 18 -4.56 8.68 7.61
N LYS A 19 -5.71 8.70 8.29
CA LYS A 19 -7.00 9.08 7.68
C LYS A 19 -6.98 10.50 7.14
N SER A 20 -6.28 11.42 7.79
CA SER A 20 -6.14 12.81 7.32
C SER A 20 -5.24 12.92 6.07
N VAL A 21 -4.27 12.03 5.90
CA VAL A 21 -3.40 12.01 4.71
C VAL A 21 -4.15 11.48 3.49
N TYR A 22 -4.95 10.42 3.65
CA TYR A 22 -5.62 9.73 2.54
C TYR A 22 -7.09 10.11 2.36
N GLU A 23 -7.66 10.89 3.29
CA GLU A 23 -9.02 11.43 3.26
C GLU A 23 -10.07 10.43 2.75
N ASN A 24 -10.56 10.63 1.51
CA ASN A 24 -11.62 9.84 0.89
C ASN A 24 -11.16 8.47 0.38
N ASP A 25 -9.86 8.28 0.22
CA ASP A 25 -9.28 7.01 -0.24
C ASP A 25 -9.13 6.01 0.93
N CYS A 26 -9.33 6.44 2.19
CA CYS A 26 -9.26 5.58 3.37
C CYS A 26 -10.63 5.34 4.01
N THR A 27 -10.95 4.06 4.24
CA THR A 27 -12.16 3.62 4.96
C THR A 27 -11.79 2.87 6.23
N ILE A 28 -11.95 3.50 7.39
CA ILE A 28 -11.73 2.88 8.70
C ILE A 28 -12.87 1.92 9.03
N LEU A 29 -12.54 0.66 9.29
CA LEU A 29 -13.46 -0.38 9.75
C LEU A 29 -13.42 -0.51 11.28
N ASN A 30 -12.23 -0.38 11.86
CA ASN A 30 -11.98 -0.33 13.29
C ASN A 30 -10.74 0.52 13.60
N SER A 31 -10.76 1.30 14.68
CA SER A 31 -9.59 2.11 15.06
C SER A 31 -8.61 1.38 15.96
N ILE A 32 -9.09 0.49 16.86
CA ILE A 32 -8.26 -0.18 17.86
C ILE A 32 -8.74 -1.65 18.04
N PRO A 33 -7.94 -2.65 17.64
CA PRO A 33 -6.75 -2.52 16.81
C PRO A 33 -7.10 -1.99 15.40
N PRO A 34 -6.20 -1.26 14.72
CA PRO A 34 -6.47 -0.68 13.41
C PRO A 34 -6.91 -1.72 12.36
N HIS A 35 -8.04 -1.45 11.70
CA HIS A 35 -8.51 -2.20 10.54
C HIS A 35 -9.12 -1.23 9.54
N PHE A 36 -8.57 -1.18 8.34
CA PHE A 36 -9.04 -0.26 7.31
C PHE A 36 -8.77 -0.76 5.90
N HIS A 37 -9.51 -0.19 4.96
CA HIS A 37 -9.24 -0.30 3.54
C HIS A 37 -8.67 1.01 3.00
N LEU A 38 -7.71 0.90 2.11
CA LEU A 38 -7.07 2.03 1.45
C LEU A 38 -7.10 1.84 -0.07
N SER A 39 -7.77 2.75 -0.78
CA SER A 39 -7.72 2.83 -2.22
C SER A 39 -6.41 3.47 -2.64
N LEU A 40 -5.59 2.74 -3.39
CA LEU A 40 -4.28 3.18 -3.81
C LEU A 40 -4.24 3.35 -5.32
N LYS A 41 -3.72 4.51 -5.72
CA LYS A 41 -3.45 4.87 -7.11
C LYS A 41 -1.98 5.26 -7.25
N PRO A 42 -1.36 4.96 -8.39
CA PRO A 42 0.01 5.36 -8.67
C PRO A 42 0.11 6.89 -8.76
N ARG A 43 1.27 7.43 -8.38
CA ARG A 43 1.59 8.85 -8.54
C ARG A 43 1.88 9.16 -10.00
N THR A 44 0.86 9.63 -10.70
CA THR A 44 0.94 9.98 -12.13
C THR A 44 0.99 11.48 -12.40
N ALA A 45 1.26 12.30 -11.37
CA ALA A 45 1.14 13.77 -11.42
C ALA A 45 -0.24 14.23 -11.96
N ASP A 46 -1.30 13.56 -11.49
CA ASP A 46 -2.70 13.77 -11.87
C ASP A 46 -3.03 13.54 -13.36
N VAL A 47 -2.14 12.89 -14.10
CA VAL A 47 -2.38 12.51 -15.49
C VAL A 47 -3.15 11.17 -15.53
N SER A 48 -4.47 11.26 -15.57
CA SER A 48 -5.37 10.09 -15.59
C SER A 48 -5.09 9.09 -16.72
N SER A 49 -4.62 9.54 -17.89
CA SER A 49 -4.25 8.66 -19.01
C SER A 49 -3.02 7.78 -18.73
N HIS A 50 -2.26 8.10 -17.68
CA HIS A 50 -1.09 7.32 -17.25
C HIS A 50 -1.41 6.39 -16.08
N GLN A 51 -2.65 6.34 -15.59
CA GLN A 51 -3.04 5.41 -14.52
C GLN A 51 -3.42 4.06 -15.12
N PHE A 52 -2.49 3.11 -15.09
CA PHE A 52 -2.71 1.74 -15.57
C PHE A 52 -3.15 0.79 -14.46
N VAL A 53 -2.86 1.16 -13.21
CA VAL A 53 -3.06 0.30 -12.05
C VAL A 53 -3.87 0.98 -10.94
N GLU A 54 -4.60 0.18 -10.17
CA GLU A 54 -5.37 0.61 -9.00
C GLU A 54 -5.57 -0.61 -8.08
N ILE A 55 -5.45 -0.43 -6.77
CA ILE A 55 -5.75 -1.49 -5.81
C ILE A 55 -6.55 -0.95 -4.62
N VAL A 56 -7.19 -1.86 -3.90
CA VAL A 56 -7.68 -1.61 -2.55
C VAL A 56 -6.90 -2.52 -1.60
N LEU A 57 -6.09 -1.90 -0.74
CA LEU A 57 -5.28 -2.56 0.28
C LEU A 57 -6.07 -2.66 1.57
N GLU A 58 -6.19 -3.85 2.12
CA GLU A 58 -6.64 -4.09 3.49
C GLU A 58 -5.43 -4.13 4.41
N VAL A 59 -5.50 -3.37 5.51
CA VAL A 59 -4.54 -3.39 6.60
C VAL A 59 -5.29 -3.78 7.86
N HIS A 60 -4.87 -4.86 8.51
CA HIS A 60 -5.53 -5.41 9.68
C HIS A 60 -4.51 -5.75 10.77
N ALA A 61 -4.53 -4.94 11.82
CA ALA A 61 -3.69 -5.07 12.99
C ALA A 61 -4.32 -5.99 14.05
N THR A 62 -3.47 -6.66 14.83
CA THR A 62 -3.89 -7.40 16.02
C THR A 62 -3.84 -6.49 17.25
N PRO A 63 -4.39 -6.91 18.40
CA PRO A 63 -4.21 -6.19 19.67
C PRO A 63 -2.75 -6.08 20.14
N GLN A 64 -1.79 -6.74 19.47
CA GLN A 64 -0.36 -6.64 19.77
C GLN A 64 0.33 -5.54 18.96
N TYR A 65 -0.37 -4.84 18.06
CA TYR A 65 0.18 -3.69 17.36
C TYR A 65 0.57 -2.56 18.34
N PRO A 66 1.70 -1.85 18.15
CA PRO A 66 2.68 -1.97 17.06
C PRO A 66 3.80 -2.99 17.27
N LYS A 67 3.76 -3.80 18.33
CA LYS A 67 4.78 -4.84 18.59
C LYS A 67 4.69 -5.96 17.57
N GLU A 68 3.48 -6.33 17.17
CA GLU A 68 3.23 -7.19 16.02
C GLU A 68 2.85 -6.31 14.81
N PRO A 69 3.48 -6.49 13.64
CA PRO A 69 3.10 -5.76 12.44
C PRO A 69 1.68 -6.13 12.00
N PRO A 70 0.94 -5.22 11.33
CA PRO A 70 -0.35 -5.55 10.77
C PRO A 70 -0.20 -6.55 9.62
N SER A 71 -1.24 -7.35 9.41
CA SER A 71 -1.40 -8.14 8.19
C SER A 71 -1.90 -7.26 7.05
N VAL A 72 -1.48 -7.58 5.83
CA VAL A 72 -1.88 -6.85 4.62
C VAL A 72 -2.43 -7.78 3.55
N ALA A 73 -3.47 -7.34 2.85
CA ALA A 73 -4.11 -8.08 1.77
C ALA A 73 -4.61 -7.14 0.67
N ILE A 74 -4.77 -7.65 -0.55
CA ILE A 74 -5.40 -6.91 -1.66
C ILE A 74 -6.83 -7.42 -1.80
N VAL A 75 -7.83 -6.55 -1.60
CA VAL A 75 -9.26 -6.91 -1.68
C VAL A 75 -9.86 -6.62 -3.04
N ASP A 76 -9.32 -5.64 -3.77
CA ASP A 76 -9.66 -5.34 -5.16
C ASP A 76 -8.41 -4.89 -5.93
N CYS A 77 -8.33 -5.20 -7.22
CA CYS A 77 -7.16 -4.95 -8.04
C CYS A 77 -7.49 -4.78 -9.52
N LYS A 78 -6.89 -3.78 -10.14
CA LYS A 78 -6.94 -3.51 -11.59
C LYS A 78 -5.52 -3.30 -12.10
N GLY A 79 -5.19 -3.94 -13.22
CA GLY A 79 -3.92 -3.71 -13.93
C GLY A 79 -2.66 -4.37 -13.33
N LEU A 80 -2.75 -5.07 -12.19
CA LEU A 80 -1.67 -5.92 -11.68
C LEU A 80 -2.01 -7.39 -11.84
N ASP A 81 -1.09 -8.14 -12.43
CA ASP A 81 -1.10 -9.60 -12.40
C ASP A 81 -0.79 -10.15 -11.00
N GLN A 82 -1.00 -11.45 -10.82
CA GLN A 82 -0.81 -12.12 -9.53
C GLN A 82 0.64 -12.08 -9.02
N HIS A 83 1.64 -12.04 -9.91
CA HIS A 83 3.04 -11.96 -9.52
C HIS A 83 3.36 -10.57 -8.95
N ARG A 84 2.93 -9.50 -9.62
CA ARG A 84 3.07 -8.12 -9.13
C ARG A 84 2.29 -7.88 -7.83
N GLN A 85 1.08 -8.44 -7.70
CA GLN A 85 0.32 -8.39 -6.44
C GLN A 85 1.09 -9.03 -5.27
N LYS A 86 1.65 -10.23 -5.48
CA LYS A 86 2.47 -10.91 -4.45
C LYS A 86 3.73 -10.12 -4.13
N HIS A 87 4.39 -9.56 -5.14
CA HIS A 87 5.57 -8.72 -4.97
C HIS A 87 5.27 -7.48 -4.11
N LEU A 88 4.15 -6.80 -4.37
CA LEU A 88 3.68 -5.68 -3.57
C LEU A 88 3.42 -6.07 -2.12
N LEU A 89 2.64 -7.13 -1.90
CA LEU A 89 2.31 -7.60 -0.56
C LEU A 89 3.55 -8.01 0.24
N ASN A 90 4.48 -8.74 -0.39
CA ASN A 90 5.74 -9.12 0.25
C ASN A 90 6.59 -7.90 0.61
N HIS A 91 6.63 -6.88 -0.26
CA HIS A 91 7.34 -5.64 0.00
C HIS A 91 6.75 -4.90 1.21
N ILE A 92 5.43 -4.68 1.23
CA ILE A 92 4.74 -4.00 2.33
C ILE A 92 4.90 -4.79 3.64
N GLN A 93 4.76 -6.12 3.60
CA GLN A 93 4.94 -6.97 4.77
C GLN A 93 6.38 -6.93 5.28
N THR A 94 7.38 -6.90 4.40
CA THR A 94 8.78 -6.75 4.79
C THR A 94 9.01 -5.41 5.49
N LYS A 95 8.48 -4.32 4.94
CA LYS A 95 8.52 -3.00 5.57
C LYS A 95 7.85 -2.96 6.94
N ALA A 96 6.71 -3.63 7.09
CA ALA A 96 6.02 -3.71 8.38
C ALA A 96 6.87 -4.43 9.44
N ASN A 97 7.58 -5.48 9.04
CA ASN A 97 8.52 -6.18 9.92
C ASN A 97 9.75 -5.33 10.26
N GLU A 98 10.28 -4.52 9.33
CA GLU A 98 11.41 -3.61 9.57
C GLU A 98 11.06 -2.49 10.56
N LEU A 99 9.81 -2.00 10.51
CA LEU A 99 9.34 -0.90 11.35
C LEU A 99 8.86 -1.36 12.73
N SER A 100 8.70 -2.67 12.95
CA SER A 100 8.33 -3.22 14.26
C SER A 100 9.53 -3.28 15.23
N PRO A 101 9.33 -2.96 16.52
CA PRO A 101 8.12 -2.44 17.14
C PRO A 101 8.02 -0.91 17.00
N GLY A 102 7.04 -0.40 16.25
CA GLY A 102 6.87 1.03 15.99
C GLY A 102 5.59 1.36 15.22
N LEU A 103 5.06 2.57 15.43
CA LEU A 103 3.94 3.11 14.64
C LEU A 103 4.38 3.19 13.17
N MET A 104 3.55 2.69 12.26
CA MET A 104 3.95 2.44 10.86
C MET A 104 2.84 2.61 9.83
N LEU A 105 1.59 2.91 10.21
CA LEU A 105 0.46 2.96 9.29
C LEU A 105 0.71 3.93 8.14
N VAL A 106 1.12 5.17 8.42
CA VAL A 106 1.41 6.17 7.37
C VAL A 106 2.57 5.73 6.49
N ALA A 107 3.67 5.25 7.09
CA ALA A 107 4.84 4.79 6.36
C ALA A 107 4.53 3.62 5.43
N LEU A 108 3.72 2.65 5.88
CA LEU A 108 3.32 1.52 5.05
C LEU A 108 2.44 1.94 3.87
N CYS A 109 1.52 2.88 4.10
CA CYS A 109 0.68 3.40 3.02
C CYS A 109 1.53 4.15 1.99
N GLU A 110 2.53 4.90 2.44
CA GLU A 110 3.47 5.62 1.58
C GLU A 110 4.31 4.67 0.71
N GLU A 111 4.92 3.66 1.33
CA GLU A 111 5.70 2.62 0.63
C GLU A 111 4.82 1.83 -0.36
N ALA A 112 3.56 1.57 0.00
CA ALA A 112 2.62 0.91 -0.90
C ALA A 112 2.31 1.77 -2.14
N VAL A 113 2.13 3.08 -1.98
CA VAL A 113 1.93 4.03 -3.10
C VAL A 113 3.17 4.11 -3.97
N GLU A 114 4.35 4.24 -3.38
CA GLU A 114 5.62 4.31 -4.11
C GLU A 114 5.82 3.04 -4.93
N LYS A 115 5.69 1.87 -4.29
CA LYS A 115 5.85 0.59 -4.98
C LYS A 115 4.81 0.36 -6.06
N LEU A 116 3.55 0.75 -5.83
CA LEU A 116 2.50 0.69 -6.85
C LEU A 116 2.82 1.60 -8.04
N SER A 117 3.42 2.76 -7.79
CA SER A 117 3.85 3.72 -8.82
C SER A 117 4.96 3.14 -9.69
N ASP A 118 5.94 2.43 -9.12
CA ASP A 118 6.97 1.71 -9.89
C ASP A 118 6.36 0.68 -10.86
N MET A 119 5.25 0.07 -10.47
CA MET A 119 4.57 -0.99 -11.22
C MET A 119 3.46 -0.46 -12.13
N ASN A 120 3.36 0.87 -12.28
CA ASN A 120 2.32 1.53 -13.07
C ASN A 120 2.60 1.43 -14.56
N HIS A 121 2.38 0.25 -15.10
CA HIS A 121 2.46 -0.01 -16.53
C HIS A 121 1.37 -0.99 -16.94
N PRO A 122 0.93 -0.98 -18.21
CA PRO A 122 -0.09 -1.90 -18.67
C PRO A 122 0.40 -3.34 -18.52
N ASP A 123 -0.54 -4.21 -18.13
CA ASP A 123 -0.33 -5.65 -18.08
C ASP A 123 -0.57 -6.29 -19.47
N GLY A 124 0.12 -7.40 -19.71
CA GLY A 124 -0.14 -8.29 -20.84
C GLY A 124 0.65 -8.01 -22.10
N ASP A 125 0.31 -8.78 -23.13
CA ASP A 125 0.97 -8.74 -24.43
C ASP A 125 0.30 -7.75 -25.38
N CYS A 126 1.11 -7.12 -26.23
CA CYS A 126 0.63 -6.30 -27.32
C CYS A 126 -0.31 -7.12 -28.22
N PRO A 127 -1.56 -6.70 -28.44
CA PRO A 127 -2.53 -7.48 -29.20
C PRO A 127 -2.15 -7.64 -30.69
N LEU A 128 -1.17 -6.88 -31.17
CA LEU A 128 -0.69 -6.94 -32.56
C LEU A 128 0.45 -7.95 -32.75
N CYS A 129 1.39 -8.03 -31.80
CA CYS A 129 2.61 -8.82 -31.95
C CYS A 129 2.78 -9.92 -30.89
N LEU A 130 1.90 -9.98 -29.88
CA LEU A 130 1.93 -10.93 -28.76
C LEU A 130 3.24 -10.91 -27.95
N PHE A 131 3.96 -9.79 -27.99
CA PHE A 131 5.09 -9.53 -27.10
C PHE A 131 4.63 -8.75 -25.87
N PRO A 132 5.27 -8.94 -24.70
CA PRO A 132 4.96 -8.18 -23.50
C PRO A 132 5.00 -6.68 -23.77
N LEU A 133 3.99 -5.94 -23.30
CA LEU A 133 3.93 -4.49 -23.41
C LEU A 133 5.08 -3.79 -22.66
N VAL A 134 5.65 -4.47 -21.65
CA VAL A 134 6.81 -4.03 -20.89
C VAL A 134 7.77 -5.22 -20.73
N THR A 135 9.04 -5.03 -21.05
CA THR A 135 10.12 -5.97 -20.77
C THR A 135 10.73 -5.69 -19.39
N GLU A 136 11.10 -6.74 -18.65
CA GLU A 136 11.66 -6.63 -17.29
C GLU A 136 12.95 -5.77 -17.21
N GLU A 137 13.62 -5.54 -18.35
CA GLU A 137 14.87 -4.77 -18.46
C GLU A 137 14.70 -3.25 -18.29
N HIS A 138 13.47 -2.72 -18.36
CA HIS A 138 13.20 -1.28 -18.19
C HIS A 138 12.88 -0.88 -16.74
N GLN A 139 12.96 -1.79 -15.77
CA GLN A 139 12.68 -1.51 -14.35
C GLN A 139 13.75 -0.62 -13.68
N SER A 140 14.89 -0.42 -14.34
CA SER A 140 16.06 0.32 -13.81
C SER A 140 16.36 1.64 -14.50
N GLU A 141 15.62 2.01 -15.55
CA GLU A 141 15.78 3.32 -16.19
C GLU A 141 14.82 4.33 -15.57
N THR A 142 15.08 4.70 -14.31
CA THR A 142 14.69 6.03 -13.84
C THR A 142 15.39 7.04 -14.74
N LEU A 143 14.65 7.58 -15.71
CA LEU A 143 15.13 8.69 -16.50
C LEU A 143 15.49 9.82 -15.53
N PRO A 144 16.76 10.27 -15.49
CA PRO A 144 17.07 11.51 -14.80
C PRO A 144 16.35 12.63 -15.56
N PHE A 145 15.71 13.51 -14.79
CA PHE A 145 15.03 14.72 -15.26
C PHE A 145 15.79 15.46 -16.37
#